data_AF-A0A1H6GUQ8-F1
#
_entry.id   AF-A0A1H6GUQ8-F1
#
_cell.length_a   1.000
_cell.length_b   1.000
_cell.length_c   1.000
_cell.angle_alpha   90.00
_cell.angle_beta   90.00
_cell.angle_gamma   90.00
#
_symmetry.space_group_name_H-M   'P 1'
#
loop_
_entity.id
_entity.type
_entity.pdbx_description
1 polymer ?
#
loop_
_entity_poly.entity_id
_entity_poly.type
_entity_poly.pdbx_seq_one_letter_code
_entity_poly.pdbx_strand_id
1 'polypeptide(L)'
;MKLSKIVAVAALAVFSENQAQNYLNYNLGNAHSHNDYMQEIPFWQAYYANFGSIEADVFLVKGKLWVAHTEKELSADRTLENLYLDNISKQIKLNNGNIYPDAGKKLQLLIDIKQDYKTSLAALVSTLKNYPEITGNSGIKIVITGGKPQPSEFNNYPDYLFFDGDLEKNYEADQLKRIGMFSADLPALVKWNGKGIPRDEETLKIKSAVNKAHMQHKPVRFYGAPDFPNAWVNLMDLGVDYINTDHIPDLKKFINAIPKNFYKNTKEYATYTPTYQSDGIEKKVKNVILLIPDGTSLPQYYAAFTANKGKLNVFNMKSTGLSKTNSSNAYITDSAPGSTAFATGVKTKNTFVGVDHMGKALAQIPDIIAEKGMTSGLISTGDVTDATPADFYAHSDNRNSSEPILKDFAASKTKILIGGPTSGLSQENIQKFKEAKIDLYQDLKSVPKINNRTLVIDPLASQRITSGRGNWLADAFDLTLNDLKNNKKGFFMMIEASQTDGGGHSNNIEQLVTELLDFDHVVGKAMKFADENKETLVIVVGDHETGGLTLLDGSLKEGWVFGNFSTNDHTSIPSSVFAYGPNSKEFTGLFENTEIFNKILAAYGIQK
;
A
#
# COMPACT_ATOMS: atom_id res chain seq x y z
N MET A 1 -44.96 43.95 -26.04
CA MET A 1 -43.52 44.29 -26.21
C MET A 1 -42.81 44.11 -24.87
N LYS A 2 -42.07 43.00 -24.78
CA LYS A 2 -40.82 42.73 -24.03
C LYS A 2 -40.72 43.16 -22.54
N LEU A 3 -41.01 42.20 -21.67
CA LEU A 3 -40.35 42.00 -20.37
C LEU A 3 -38.84 41.77 -20.59
N SER A 4 -38.00 42.58 -19.95
CA SER A 4 -36.56 42.39 -19.83
C SER A 4 -36.25 41.28 -18.80
N LYS A 5 -35.88 40.09 -19.28
CA LYS A 5 -35.30 39.03 -18.45
C LYS A 5 -33.87 39.41 -18.08
N ILE A 6 -33.64 39.68 -16.80
CA ILE A 6 -32.33 39.62 -16.18
C ILE A 6 -31.89 38.15 -16.25
N VAL A 7 -30.97 37.85 -17.16
CA VAL A 7 -30.24 36.58 -17.15
C VAL A 7 -29.21 36.71 -16.05
N ALA A 8 -29.55 36.23 -14.86
CA ALA A 8 -28.57 35.89 -13.86
C ALA A 8 -27.68 34.80 -14.47
N VAL A 9 -26.44 35.15 -14.78
CA VAL A 9 -25.38 34.19 -15.09
C VAL A 9 -25.14 33.41 -13.80
N ALA A 10 -25.89 32.34 -13.62
CA ALA A 10 -25.52 31.26 -12.73
C ALA A 10 -24.30 30.58 -13.37
N ALA A 11 -23.11 31.10 -13.07
CA ALA A 11 -21.92 30.29 -13.01
C ALA A 11 -22.11 29.31 -11.86
N LEU A 12 -22.97 28.32 -12.08
CA LEU A 12 -23.01 27.10 -11.29
C LEU A 12 -21.70 26.38 -11.58
N ALA A 13 -20.72 26.66 -10.73
CA ALA A 13 -19.60 25.77 -10.48
C ALA A 13 -20.18 24.42 -10.05
N VAL A 14 -20.52 23.58 -11.03
CA VAL A 14 -20.61 22.14 -10.84
C VAL A 14 -19.17 21.61 -10.93
N PHE A 15 -18.34 22.02 -9.98
CA PHE A 15 -17.12 21.30 -9.64
C PHE A 15 -17.43 20.43 -8.42
N SER A 16 -18.28 19.44 -8.67
CA SER A 16 -18.33 18.23 -7.88
C SER A 16 -18.46 17.06 -8.86
N GLU A 17 -17.50 16.96 -9.77
CA GLU A 17 -17.27 15.66 -10.40
C GLU A 17 -16.65 14.78 -9.32
N ASN A 18 -17.39 13.76 -8.92
CA ASN A 18 -16.89 12.64 -8.15
C ASN A 18 -15.50 12.26 -8.68
N GLN A 19 -14.49 12.20 -7.81
CA GLN A 19 -13.36 11.29 -8.03
C GLN A 19 -13.97 9.89 -7.98
N ALA A 20 -14.49 9.44 -9.11
CA ALA A 20 -15.11 8.14 -9.24
C ALA A 20 -13.97 7.14 -9.22
N GLN A 21 -13.78 6.44 -8.10
CA GLN A 21 -12.74 5.44 -7.81
C GLN A 21 -12.88 4.20 -8.72
N ASN A 22 -12.94 4.43 -10.02
CA ASN A 22 -13.38 3.47 -11.01
C ASN A 22 -12.41 2.30 -11.08
N TYR A 23 -11.12 2.52 -10.79
CA TYR A 23 -10.10 1.47 -10.69
C TYR A 23 -10.45 0.34 -9.71
N LEU A 24 -11.32 0.57 -8.70
CA LEU A 24 -11.81 -0.50 -7.82
C LEU A 24 -12.73 -1.51 -8.53
N ASN A 25 -13.29 -1.13 -9.68
CA ASN A 25 -14.14 -1.98 -10.50
C ASN A 25 -13.33 -2.79 -11.54
N TYR A 26 -12.01 -2.59 -11.63
CA TYR A 26 -11.18 -3.23 -12.65
C TYR A 26 -10.71 -4.61 -12.22
N ASN A 27 -10.66 -5.50 -13.20
CA ASN A 27 -10.03 -6.81 -13.08
C ASN A 27 -9.21 -7.11 -14.35
N LEU A 28 -8.56 -8.27 -14.42
CA LEU A 28 -7.70 -8.61 -15.56
C LEU A 28 -8.48 -8.72 -16.89
N GLY A 29 -9.81 -8.87 -16.85
CA GLY A 29 -10.68 -8.76 -18.02
C GLY A 29 -10.70 -7.37 -18.66
N ASN A 30 -10.26 -6.33 -17.94
CA ASN A 30 -10.08 -4.97 -18.44
C ASN A 30 -8.67 -4.73 -19.01
N ALA A 31 -7.77 -5.71 -18.98
CA ALA A 31 -6.44 -5.57 -19.56
C ALA A 31 -6.43 -6.01 -21.04
N HIS A 32 -5.67 -5.27 -21.85
CA HIS A 32 -5.47 -5.52 -23.27
C HIS A 32 -3.98 -5.71 -23.57
N SER A 33 -3.62 -6.90 -24.05
CA SER A 33 -2.27 -7.22 -24.52
C SER A 33 -2.09 -6.61 -25.91
N HIS A 34 -1.41 -5.46 -25.95
CA HIS A 34 -1.08 -4.78 -27.19
C HIS A 34 0.18 -5.43 -27.79
N ASN A 35 0.24 -5.45 -29.12
CA ASN A 35 1.29 -6.13 -29.87
C ASN A 35 1.63 -7.51 -29.27
N ASP A 36 0.62 -8.31 -28.93
CA ASP A 36 0.82 -9.54 -28.14
C ASP A 36 1.80 -10.52 -28.81
N TYR A 37 1.87 -10.46 -30.13
CA TYR A 37 2.80 -11.25 -30.94
C TYR A 37 4.27 -10.85 -30.73
N MET A 38 4.56 -9.69 -30.15
CA MET A 38 5.90 -9.24 -29.76
C MET A 38 6.29 -9.69 -28.35
N GLN A 39 5.36 -10.26 -27.59
CA GLN A 39 5.62 -10.82 -26.28
C GLN A 39 6.49 -12.08 -26.38
N GLU A 40 7.21 -12.45 -25.32
CA GLU A 40 8.15 -13.59 -25.35
C GLU A 40 7.44 -14.91 -25.70
N ILE A 41 6.19 -15.06 -25.25
CA ILE A 41 5.36 -16.23 -25.53
C ILE A 41 3.98 -15.73 -25.98
N PRO A 42 3.81 -15.44 -27.29
CA PRO A 42 2.55 -14.95 -27.85
C PRO A 42 1.37 -15.82 -27.47
N PHE A 43 0.21 -15.20 -27.31
CA PHE A 43 -1.03 -15.75 -26.76
C PHE A 43 -0.95 -16.17 -25.28
N TRP A 44 0.07 -16.94 -24.91
CA TRP A 44 0.14 -17.62 -23.61
C TRP A 44 0.35 -16.67 -22.44
N GLN A 45 1.17 -15.63 -22.58
CA GLN A 45 1.39 -14.67 -21.49
C GLN A 45 0.09 -13.98 -21.09
N ALA A 46 -0.65 -13.42 -22.07
CA ALA A 46 -1.92 -12.75 -21.83
C ALA A 46 -3.02 -13.73 -21.39
N TYR A 47 -3.09 -14.92 -22.00
CA TYR A 47 -4.06 -15.96 -21.64
C TYR A 47 -3.88 -16.42 -20.18
N TYR A 48 -2.67 -16.76 -19.74
CA TYR A 48 -2.42 -17.13 -18.34
C TYR A 48 -2.45 -15.94 -17.38
N ALA A 49 -2.34 -14.72 -17.89
CA ALA A 49 -2.67 -13.51 -17.15
C ALA A 49 -4.19 -13.28 -17.02
N ASN A 50 -5.04 -14.03 -17.73
CA ASN A 50 -6.49 -13.82 -17.85
C ASN A 50 -6.85 -12.43 -18.40
N PHE A 51 -6.04 -11.91 -19.33
CA PHE A 51 -6.36 -10.66 -20.00
C PHE A 51 -7.62 -10.82 -20.85
N GLY A 52 -8.48 -9.79 -20.83
CA GLY A 52 -9.76 -9.82 -21.54
C GLY A 52 -9.62 -9.57 -23.05
N SER A 53 -8.50 -8.99 -23.50
CA SER A 53 -8.26 -8.73 -24.92
C SER A 53 -6.80 -8.93 -25.32
N ILE A 54 -6.59 -9.43 -26.53
CA ILE A 54 -5.29 -9.71 -27.16
C ILE A 54 -5.31 -9.16 -28.59
N GLU A 55 -4.23 -8.50 -29.01
CA GLU A 55 -4.07 -7.96 -30.38
C GLU A 55 -3.11 -8.77 -31.26
N ALA A 56 -3.46 -8.96 -32.52
CA ALA A 56 -2.60 -9.54 -33.56
C ALA A 56 -2.64 -8.70 -34.84
N ASP A 57 -1.47 -8.22 -35.26
CA ASP A 57 -1.28 -7.54 -36.54
C ASP A 57 -1.13 -8.56 -37.66
N VAL A 58 -1.93 -8.46 -38.72
CA VAL A 58 -1.93 -9.45 -39.81
C VAL A 58 -1.68 -8.85 -41.19
N PHE A 59 -0.90 -9.59 -41.97
CA PHE A 59 -0.58 -9.33 -43.37
C PHE A 59 -0.99 -10.53 -44.23
N LEU A 60 -1.58 -10.28 -45.40
CA LEU A 60 -1.96 -11.35 -46.31
C LEU A 60 -0.76 -11.71 -47.21
N VAL A 61 -0.15 -12.87 -46.94
CA VAL A 61 1.02 -13.34 -47.66
C VAL A 61 0.74 -14.72 -48.24
N LYS A 62 0.78 -14.83 -49.57
CA LYS A 62 0.57 -16.10 -50.30
C LYS A 62 -0.73 -16.83 -49.88
N GLY A 63 -1.80 -16.06 -49.65
CA GLY A 63 -3.11 -16.59 -49.25
C GLY A 63 -3.26 -16.96 -47.78
N LYS A 64 -2.25 -16.71 -46.93
CA LYS A 64 -2.28 -16.93 -45.47
C LYS A 64 -2.12 -15.61 -44.72
N LEU A 65 -2.65 -15.55 -43.50
CA LEU A 65 -2.51 -14.39 -42.62
C LEU A 65 -1.28 -14.56 -41.73
N TRP A 66 -0.23 -13.83 -42.05
CA TRP A 66 1.02 -13.83 -41.29
C TRP A 66 0.99 -12.72 -40.24
N VAL A 67 1.61 -12.95 -39.09
CA VAL A 67 1.58 -12.05 -37.93
C VAL A 67 2.95 -11.40 -37.72
N ALA A 68 2.99 -10.07 -37.79
CA ALA A 68 4.21 -9.26 -37.70
C ALA A 68 3.87 -7.80 -37.36
N HIS A 69 4.83 -7.02 -36.86
CA HIS A 69 4.63 -5.57 -36.67
C HIS A 69 4.81 -4.83 -38.01
N THR A 70 5.80 -5.26 -38.80
CA THR A 70 6.09 -4.71 -40.13
C THR A 70 6.34 -5.82 -41.16
N GLU A 71 6.26 -5.47 -42.44
CA GLU A 71 6.54 -6.41 -43.53
C GLU A 71 7.95 -7.03 -43.48
N LYS A 72 8.91 -6.40 -42.77
CA LYS A 72 10.28 -6.88 -42.63
C LYS A 72 10.41 -8.11 -41.71
N GLU A 73 9.43 -8.34 -40.85
CA GLU A 73 9.43 -9.41 -39.85
C GLU A 73 8.58 -10.62 -40.27
N LEU A 74 8.00 -10.55 -41.47
CA LEU A 74 7.14 -11.59 -42.02
C LEU A 74 7.86 -12.93 -42.09
N SER A 75 7.29 -13.92 -41.39
CA SER A 75 7.78 -15.29 -41.37
C SER A 75 6.64 -16.27 -41.65
N ALA A 76 6.91 -17.28 -42.47
CA ALA A 76 5.97 -18.34 -42.77
C ALA A 76 5.60 -19.18 -41.54
N ASP A 77 6.44 -19.15 -40.50
CA ASP A 77 6.24 -19.85 -39.23
C ASP A 77 5.43 -19.02 -38.22
N ARG A 78 5.00 -17.80 -38.58
CA ARG A 78 4.22 -16.90 -37.72
C ARG A 78 2.92 -16.52 -38.42
N THR A 79 1.93 -17.38 -38.28
CA THR A 79 0.58 -17.21 -38.84
C THR A 79 -0.44 -16.93 -37.75
N LEU A 80 -1.59 -16.37 -38.13
CA LEU A 80 -2.70 -16.17 -37.19
C LEU A 80 -3.17 -17.52 -36.61
N GLU A 81 -3.19 -18.57 -37.43
CA GLU A 81 -3.55 -19.92 -37.03
C GLU A 81 -2.65 -20.45 -35.92
N ASN A 82 -1.35 -20.56 -36.16
CA ASN A 82 -0.44 -21.23 -35.23
C ASN A 82 -0.13 -20.41 -33.97
N LEU A 83 -0.12 -19.08 -34.05
CA LEU A 83 0.10 -18.23 -32.87
C LEU A 83 -1.17 -18.11 -32.01
N TYR A 84 -2.36 -18.06 -32.63
CA TYR A 84 -3.59 -17.74 -31.90
C TYR A 84 -4.69 -18.80 -32.07
N LEU A 85 -5.21 -19.02 -33.28
CA LEU A 85 -6.45 -19.80 -33.45
C LEU A 85 -6.31 -21.27 -33.01
N ASP A 86 -5.19 -21.91 -33.32
CA ASP A 86 -4.90 -23.27 -32.88
C ASP A 86 -4.84 -23.37 -31.35
N ASN A 87 -4.26 -22.37 -30.69
CA ASN A 87 -4.13 -22.35 -29.24
C ASN A 87 -5.48 -22.07 -28.57
N ILE A 88 -6.26 -21.12 -29.09
CA ILE A 88 -7.64 -20.86 -28.64
C ILE A 88 -8.51 -22.11 -28.80
N SER A 89 -8.49 -22.76 -29.97
CA SER A 89 -9.21 -24.01 -30.23
C SER A 89 -8.84 -25.11 -29.24
N LYS A 90 -7.54 -25.31 -28.99
CA LYS A 90 -7.06 -26.27 -27.99
C LYS A 90 -7.60 -25.96 -26.60
N GLN A 91 -7.56 -24.69 -26.16
CA GLN A 91 -8.07 -24.30 -24.84
C GLN A 91 -9.58 -24.50 -24.74
N ILE A 92 -10.35 -24.16 -25.77
CA ILE A 92 -11.80 -24.41 -25.82
C ILE A 92 -12.12 -25.90 -25.66
N LYS A 93 -11.38 -26.77 -26.36
CA LYS A 93 -11.55 -28.22 -26.27
C LYS A 93 -11.19 -28.75 -24.88
N LEU A 94 -10.09 -28.25 -24.29
CA LEU A 94 -9.65 -28.63 -22.95
C LEU A 94 -10.63 -28.18 -21.85
N ASN A 95 -11.28 -27.03 -22.03
CA ASN A 95 -12.16 -26.41 -21.05
C ASN A 95 -13.66 -26.66 -21.36
N ASN A 96 -13.98 -27.79 -21.99
CA ASN A 96 -15.36 -28.24 -22.26
C ASN A 96 -16.23 -27.20 -22.99
N GLY A 97 -15.66 -26.50 -23.98
CA GLY A 97 -16.36 -25.52 -24.79
C GLY A 97 -16.19 -24.07 -24.34
N ASN A 98 -15.51 -23.79 -23.23
CA ASN A 98 -15.21 -22.42 -22.77
C ASN A 98 -13.77 -22.03 -23.09
N ILE A 99 -13.47 -20.75 -23.32
CA ILE A 99 -12.07 -20.34 -23.54
C ILE A 99 -11.20 -20.53 -22.30
N TYR A 100 -11.74 -20.27 -21.11
CA TYR A 100 -11.06 -20.47 -19.82
C TYR A 100 -11.78 -21.55 -19.00
N PRO A 101 -11.10 -22.14 -17.98
CA PRO A 101 -11.76 -23.04 -17.03
C PRO A 101 -12.93 -22.37 -16.28
N ASP A 102 -12.82 -21.07 -16.03
CA ASP A 102 -13.89 -20.24 -15.51
C ASP A 102 -14.76 -19.73 -16.66
N ALA A 103 -15.98 -20.26 -16.75
CA ALA A 103 -16.94 -19.92 -17.81
C ALA A 103 -17.41 -18.45 -17.80
N GLY A 104 -17.18 -17.71 -16.70
CA GLY A 104 -17.46 -16.28 -16.64
C GLY A 104 -16.45 -15.42 -17.41
N LYS A 105 -15.24 -15.96 -17.68
CA LYS A 105 -14.18 -15.23 -18.38
C LYS A 105 -14.35 -15.32 -19.89
N LYS A 106 -14.06 -14.20 -20.55
CA LYS A 106 -14.18 -14.04 -21.99
C LYS A 106 -12.86 -13.55 -22.57
N LEU A 107 -12.66 -13.77 -23.86
CA LEU A 107 -11.50 -13.31 -24.60
C LEU A 107 -11.94 -12.58 -25.86
N GLN A 108 -11.42 -11.38 -26.04
CA GLN A 108 -11.50 -10.65 -27.30
C GLN A 108 -10.19 -10.81 -28.07
N LEU A 109 -10.26 -11.39 -29.26
CA LEU A 109 -9.17 -11.39 -30.23
C LEU A 109 -9.35 -10.20 -31.17
N LEU A 110 -8.49 -9.20 -31.01
CA LEU A 110 -8.43 -8.02 -31.87
C LEU A 110 -7.45 -8.29 -33.01
N ILE A 111 -7.93 -8.28 -34.25
CA ILE A 111 -7.14 -8.54 -35.45
C ILE A 111 -6.98 -7.23 -36.21
N ASP A 112 -5.76 -6.70 -36.25
CA ASP A 112 -5.43 -5.49 -36.99
C ASP A 112 -4.97 -5.84 -38.40
N ILE A 113 -5.77 -5.42 -39.40
CA ILE A 113 -5.50 -5.67 -40.80
C ILE A 113 -4.57 -4.58 -41.35
N LYS A 114 -3.32 -4.94 -41.69
CA LYS A 114 -2.31 -3.97 -42.16
C LYS A 114 -2.29 -3.72 -43.67
N GLN A 115 -3.09 -4.47 -44.44
CA GLN A 115 -3.13 -4.42 -45.90
C GLN A 115 -4.58 -4.25 -46.41
N ASP A 116 -4.82 -4.54 -47.69
CA ASP A 116 -6.16 -4.47 -48.29
C ASP A 116 -7.16 -5.33 -47.50
N TYR A 117 -8.18 -4.67 -46.95
CA TYR A 117 -9.15 -5.32 -46.07
C TYR A 117 -10.02 -6.32 -46.83
N LYS A 118 -10.29 -6.10 -48.12
CA LYS A 118 -11.19 -6.97 -48.89
C LYS A 118 -10.60 -8.37 -49.04
N THR A 119 -9.36 -8.43 -49.52
CA THR A 119 -8.63 -9.68 -49.67
C THR A 119 -8.26 -10.30 -48.33
N SER A 120 -7.81 -9.50 -47.35
CA SER A 120 -7.44 -10.00 -46.02
C SER A 120 -8.62 -10.58 -45.25
N LEU A 121 -9.78 -9.93 -45.26
CA LEU A 121 -10.98 -10.45 -44.59
C LEU A 121 -11.57 -11.67 -45.31
N ALA A 122 -11.48 -11.74 -46.64
CA ALA A 122 -11.86 -12.96 -47.36
C ALA A 122 -11.00 -14.16 -46.93
N ALA A 123 -9.67 -13.96 -46.80
CA ALA A 123 -8.77 -14.98 -46.27
C ALA A 123 -9.06 -15.32 -44.80
N LEU A 124 -9.35 -14.32 -43.95
CA LEU A 124 -9.71 -14.52 -42.55
C LEU A 124 -10.98 -15.36 -42.41
N VAL A 125 -12.05 -15.01 -43.12
CA VAL A 125 -13.31 -15.77 -43.12
C VAL A 125 -13.08 -17.20 -43.61
N SER A 126 -12.26 -17.39 -44.65
CA SER A 126 -11.90 -18.73 -45.13
C SER A 126 -11.14 -19.54 -44.06
N THR A 127 -10.24 -18.89 -43.32
CA THR A 127 -9.47 -19.52 -42.24
C THR A 127 -10.37 -19.90 -41.06
N LEU A 128 -11.22 -18.98 -40.60
CA LEU A 128 -12.12 -19.16 -39.47
C LEU A 128 -13.18 -20.25 -39.68
N LYS A 129 -13.54 -20.58 -40.92
CA LYS A 129 -14.41 -21.74 -41.22
C LYS A 129 -13.84 -23.06 -40.70
N ASN A 130 -12.52 -23.16 -40.53
CA ASN A 130 -11.87 -24.35 -39.97
C ASN A 130 -11.94 -24.40 -38.43
N TYR A 131 -12.49 -23.37 -37.79
CA TYR A 131 -12.56 -23.23 -36.33
C TYR A 131 -13.99 -22.94 -35.85
N PRO A 132 -14.98 -23.81 -36.14
CA PRO A 132 -16.38 -23.60 -35.72
C PRO A 132 -16.53 -23.46 -34.20
N GLU A 133 -15.66 -24.09 -33.42
CA GLU A 133 -15.59 -23.99 -31.96
C GLU A 133 -15.15 -22.61 -31.46
N ILE A 134 -14.51 -21.79 -32.31
CA ILE A 134 -14.19 -20.39 -32.02
C ILE A 134 -15.35 -19.51 -32.47
N THR A 135 -15.78 -19.65 -33.73
CA THR A 135 -16.81 -18.77 -34.32
C THR A 135 -18.19 -18.93 -33.67
N GLY A 136 -18.48 -20.11 -33.10
CA GLY A 136 -19.71 -20.39 -32.36
C GLY A 136 -19.62 -20.14 -30.85
N ASN A 137 -18.49 -19.63 -30.35
CA ASN A 137 -18.26 -19.50 -28.92
C ASN A 137 -18.70 -18.13 -28.38
N SER A 138 -19.65 -18.10 -27.44
CA SER A 138 -20.09 -16.85 -26.79
C SER A 138 -19.05 -16.22 -25.85
N GLY A 139 -18.01 -16.98 -25.48
CA GLY A 139 -16.87 -16.53 -24.70
C GLY A 139 -15.75 -15.90 -25.53
N ILE A 140 -15.82 -16.00 -26.87
CA ILE A 140 -14.87 -15.37 -27.79
C ILE A 140 -15.55 -14.24 -28.55
N LYS A 141 -14.85 -13.11 -28.68
CA LYS A 141 -15.23 -12.03 -29.59
C LYS A 141 -14.08 -11.75 -30.56
N ILE A 142 -14.33 -11.85 -31.86
CA ILE A 142 -13.35 -11.49 -32.88
C ILE A 142 -13.68 -10.07 -33.36
N VAL A 143 -12.76 -9.14 -33.14
CA VAL A 143 -12.92 -7.73 -33.51
C VAL A 143 -11.87 -7.36 -34.54
N ILE A 144 -12.29 -6.74 -35.64
CA ILE A 144 -11.39 -6.28 -36.71
C ILE A 144 -11.05 -4.79 -36.51
N THR A 145 -9.77 -4.45 -36.52
CA THR A 145 -9.25 -3.08 -36.54
C THR A 145 -8.26 -2.87 -37.70
N GLY A 146 -7.70 -1.67 -37.82
CA GLY A 146 -6.88 -1.27 -38.97
C GLY A 146 -7.72 -1.14 -40.24
N GLY A 147 -7.30 -1.83 -41.31
CA GLY A 147 -8.03 -1.95 -42.56
C GLY A 147 -9.39 -2.63 -42.38
N LYS A 148 -10.48 -1.86 -42.44
CA LYS A 148 -11.85 -2.34 -42.23
C LYS A 148 -12.85 -1.74 -43.24
N PRO A 149 -13.94 -2.45 -43.56
CA PRO A 149 -15.03 -1.94 -44.40
C PRO A 149 -15.70 -0.69 -43.81
N GLN A 150 -16.42 0.07 -44.65
CA GLN A 150 -17.32 1.11 -44.15
C GLN A 150 -18.51 0.49 -43.40
N PRO A 151 -19.16 1.21 -42.47
CA PRO A 151 -20.25 0.66 -41.67
C PRO A 151 -21.41 0.06 -42.49
N SER A 152 -21.72 0.62 -43.65
CA SER A 152 -22.74 0.10 -44.58
C SER A 152 -22.42 -1.27 -45.16
N GLU A 153 -21.16 -1.70 -45.12
CA GLU A 153 -20.69 -3.00 -45.65
C GLU A 153 -20.56 -4.07 -44.55
N PHE A 154 -20.79 -3.75 -43.27
CA PHE A 154 -20.60 -4.73 -42.18
C PHE A 154 -21.45 -5.98 -42.36
N ASN A 155 -22.69 -5.85 -42.86
CA ASN A 155 -23.60 -6.96 -43.09
C ASN A 155 -23.15 -7.90 -44.23
N ASN A 156 -22.13 -7.55 -45.01
CA ASN A 156 -21.52 -8.43 -46.00
C ASN A 156 -20.60 -9.49 -45.38
N TYR A 157 -20.30 -9.38 -44.08
CA TYR A 157 -19.40 -10.27 -43.35
C TYR A 157 -20.14 -11.11 -42.31
N PRO A 158 -19.68 -12.35 -42.02
CA PRO A 158 -20.32 -13.24 -41.04
C PRO A 158 -20.54 -12.59 -39.67
N ASP A 159 -21.64 -12.94 -39.00
CA ASP A 159 -22.08 -12.30 -37.75
C ASP A 159 -21.12 -12.49 -36.56
N TYR A 160 -20.24 -13.50 -36.61
CA TYR A 160 -19.20 -13.69 -35.60
C TYR A 160 -18.05 -12.68 -35.71
N LEU A 161 -17.98 -11.90 -36.80
CA LEU A 161 -17.03 -10.79 -36.94
C LEU A 161 -17.67 -9.48 -36.49
N PHE A 162 -17.00 -8.87 -35.52
CA PHE A 162 -17.25 -7.51 -35.07
C PHE A 162 -16.17 -6.57 -35.60
N PHE A 163 -16.46 -5.28 -35.59
CA PHE A 163 -15.55 -4.25 -36.05
C PHE A 163 -15.25 -3.26 -34.93
N ASP A 164 -14.04 -2.77 -34.91
CA ASP A 164 -13.64 -1.64 -34.09
C ASP A 164 -14.32 -0.37 -34.62
N GLY A 165 -14.98 0.38 -33.76
CA GLY A 165 -15.71 1.59 -34.11
C GLY A 165 -14.83 2.83 -34.18
N ASP A 166 -15.34 3.86 -34.85
CA ASP A 166 -14.77 5.21 -34.90
C ASP A 166 -15.67 6.13 -34.05
N LEU A 167 -15.10 6.73 -33.00
CA LEU A 167 -15.84 7.57 -32.04
C LEU A 167 -16.46 8.82 -32.66
N GLU A 168 -15.99 9.25 -33.83
CA GLU A 168 -16.50 10.43 -34.52
C GLU A 168 -17.59 10.10 -35.56
N LYS A 169 -17.86 8.80 -35.79
CA LYS A 169 -18.92 8.35 -36.70
C LYS A 169 -20.21 8.04 -35.92
N ASN A 170 -21.34 8.35 -36.58
CA ASN A 170 -22.64 7.87 -36.14
C ASN A 170 -22.94 6.53 -36.81
N TYR A 171 -23.53 5.62 -36.04
CA TYR A 171 -23.88 4.28 -36.50
C TYR A 171 -25.39 4.09 -36.43
N GLU A 172 -25.96 3.51 -37.48
CA GLU A 172 -27.32 2.99 -37.43
C GLU A 172 -27.40 1.79 -36.48
N ALA A 173 -28.61 1.47 -35.98
CA ALA A 173 -28.77 0.45 -34.94
C ALA A 173 -28.28 -0.95 -35.35
N ASP A 174 -28.39 -1.32 -36.62
CA ASP A 174 -27.87 -2.58 -37.16
C ASP A 174 -26.35 -2.57 -37.28
N GLN A 175 -25.76 -1.44 -37.71
CA GLN A 175 -24.31 -1.25 -37.78
C GLN A 175 -23.69 -1.29 -36.38
N LEU A 176 -24.32 -0.66 -35.39
CA LEU A 176 -23.83 -0.63 -34.01
C LEU A 176 -23.80 -2.03 -33.37
N LYS A 177 -24.70 -2.94 -33.76
CA LYS A 177 -24.64 -4.35 -33.32
C LYS A 177 -23.35 -5.05 -33.78
N ARG A 178 -22.80 -4.62 -34.92
CA ARG A 178 -21.54 -5.14 -35.48
C ARG A 178 -20.30 -4.48 -34.87
N ILE A 179 -20.45 -3.44 -34.04
CA ILE A 179 -19.33 -2.84 -33.32
C ILE A 179 -18.98 -3.64 -32.07
N GLY A 180 -17.74 -4.09 -31.97
CA GLY A 180 -17.24 -4.86 -30.82
C GLY A 180 -16.81 -3.97 -29.66
N MET A 181 -16.18 -2.85 -30.00
CA MET A 181 -15.61 -1.83 -29.11
C MET A 181 -15.28 -0.56 -29.92
N PHE A 182 -14.84 0.50 -29.25
CA PHE A 182 -14.23 1.68 -29.86
C PHE A 182 -12.75 1.80 -29.48
N SER A 183 -11.91 2.22 -30.43
CA SER A 183 -10.51 2.54 -30.20
C SER A 183 -10.19 3.95 -30.70
N ALA A 184 -9.30 4.65 -29.99
CA ALA A 184 -8.80 5.95 -30.43
C ALA A 184 -7.30 6.13 -30.12
N ASP A 185 -6.65 6.96 -30.93
CA ASP A 185 -5.25 7.39 -30.74
C ASP A 185 -5.20 8.43 -29.61
N LEU A 186 -4.61 8.07 -28.46
CA LEU A 186 -4.47 8.99 -27.34
C LEU A 186 -3.60 10.21 -27.70
N PRO A 187 -2.40 10.06 -28.30
CA PRO A 187 -1.60 11.17 -28.83
C PRO A 187 -2.30 12.13 -29.79
N ALA A 188 -3.28 11.65 -30.55
CA ALA A 188 -4.12 12.50 -31.41
C ALA A 188 -5.16 13.28 -30.60
N LEU A 189 -5.69 12.68 -29.53
CA LEU A 189 -6.70 13.28 -28.66
C LEU A 189 -6.11 14.32 -27.69
N VAL A 190 -5.00 14.00 -27.05
CA VAL A 190 -4.35 14.79 -25.98
C VAL A 190 -2.82 14.72 -26.09
N LYS A 191 -2.12 15.61 -25.35
CA LYS A 191 -0.65 15.62 -25.28
C LYS A 191 -0.11 15.10 -23.95
N TRP A 192 -0.99 14.64 -23.06
CA TRP A 192 -0.61 14.01 -21.81
C TRP A 192 0.20 12.74 -22.05
N ASN A 193 1.38 12.68 -21.43
CA ASN A 193 2.36 11.61 -21.58
C ASN A 193 2.34 10.62 -20.41
N GLY A 194 1.28 10.64 -19.60
CA GLY A 194 1.14 9.74 -18.45
C GLY A 194 1.76 10.26 -17.17
N LYS A 195 2.44 11.42 -17.17
CA LYS A 195 3.02 12.02 -15.94
C LYS A 195 2.04 13.02 -15.32
N GLY A 196 1.90 12.94 -14.00
CA GLY A 196 0.87 13.70 -13.28
C GLY A 196 -0.54 13.32 -13.76
N ILE A 197 -1.54 14.08 -13.33
CA ILE A 197 -2.89 13.98 -13.88
C ILE A 197 -2.95 14.72 -15.23
N PRO A 198 -3.81 14.31 -16.18
CA PRO A 198 -4.05 15.12 -17.38
C PRO A 198 -4.59 16.49 -17.00
N ARG A 199 -4.30 17.52 -17.82
CA ARG A 199 -4.87 18.87 -17.61
C ARG A 199 -6.39 18.82 -17.75
N ASP A 200 -7.11 19.75 -17.13
CA ASP A 200 -8.58 19.78 -17.15
C ASP A 200 -9.18 19.63 -18.56
N GLU A 201 -8.61 20.35 -19.55
CA GLU A 201 -9.03 20.25 -20.95
C GLU A 201 -8.76 18.87 -21.59
N GLU A 202 -7.72 18.18 -21.16
CA GLU A 202 -7.35 16.84 -21.63
C GLU A 202 -8.21 15.77 -20.95
N THR A 203 -8.42 15.91 -19.64
CA THR A 203 -9.36 15.10 -18.85
C THR A 203 -10.75 15.15 -19.45
N LEU A 204 -11.27 16.34 -19.78
CA LEU A 204 -12.57 16.49 -20.43
C LEU A 204 -12.63 15.82 -21.80
N LYS A 205 -11.57 15.88 -22.61
CA LYS A 205 -11.51 15.22 -23.92
C LYS A 205 -11.52 13.70 -23.79
N ILE A 206 -10.69 13.15 -22.91
CA ILE A 206 -10.64 11.70 -22.64
C ILE A 206 -12.01 11.23 -22.14
N LYS A 207 -12.57 11.91 -21.14
CA LYS A 207 -13.88 11.57 -20.56
C LYS A 207 -15.01 11.70 -21.58
N SER A 208 -14.96 12.70 -22.46
CA SER A 208 -15.93 12.84 -23.56
C SER A 208 -15.86 11.66 -24.52
N ALA A 209 -14.66 11.23 -24.92
CA ALA A 209 -14.46 10.06 -25.76
C ALA A 209 -14.97 8.77 -25.09
N VAL A 210 -14.69 8.59 -23.80
CA VAL A 210 -15.21 7.47 -23.00
C VAL A 210 -16.74 7.49 -22.96
N ASN A 211 -17.34 8.64 -22.61
CA ASN A 211 -18.79 8.79 -22.56
C ASN A 211 -19.47 8.55 -23.92
N LYS A 212 -18.85 8.96 -25.03
CA LYS A 212 -19.36 8.68 -26.39
C LYS A 212 -19.48 7.17 -26.66
N ALA A 213 -18.51 6.37 -26.21
CA ALA A 213 -18.57 4.91 -26.33
C ALA A 213 -19.63 4.31 -25.38
N HIS A 214 -19.64 4.76 -24.12
CA HIS A 214 -20.55 4.25 -23.10
C HIS A 214 -22.02 4.56 -23.38
N MET A 215 -22.33 5.73 -23.97
CA MET A 215 -23.69 6.05 -24.45
C MET A 215 -24.19 5.10 -25.54
N GLN A 216 -23.27 4.43 -26.25
CA GLN A 216 -23.56 3.41 -27.24
C GLN A 216 -23.51 1.99 -26.67
N HIS A 217 -23.33 1.85 -25.34
CA HIS A 217 -23.14 0.59 -24.63
C HIS A 217 -21.99 -0.27 -25.18
N LYS A 218 -20.89 0.39 -25.55
CA LYS A 218 -19.67 -0.27 -26.05
C LYS A 218 -18.46 0.08 -25.18
N PRO A 219 -17.52 -0.87 -25.00
CA PRO A 219 -16.27 -0.59 -24.34
C PRO A 219 -15.36 0.29 -25.20
N VAL A 220 -14.47 1.03 -24.56
CA VAL A 220 -13.44 1.87 -25.22
C VAL A 220 -12.02 1.49 -24.80
N ARG A 221 -11.08 1.66 -25.72
CA ARG A 221 -9.63 1.65 -25.42
C ARG A 221 -8.94 2.84 -26.07
N PHE A 222 -7.74 3.13 -25.58
CA PHE A 222 -6.83 4.07 -26.23
C PHE A 222 -5.50 3.40 -26.56
N TYR A 223 -5.11 3.43 -27.84
CA TYR A 223 -3.77 3.01 -28.26
C TYR A 223 -2.82 4.21 -28.28
N GLY A 224 -1.50 3.93 -28.26
CA GLY A 224 -0.48 4.96 -28.04
C GLY A 224 -0.51 5.57 -26.63
N ALA A 225 -1.24 4.93 -25.70
CA ALA A 225 -1.32 5.36 -24.31
C ALA A 225 0.00 5.07 -23.57
N PRO A 226 0.43 5.93 -22.63
CA PRO A 226 1.56 5.64 -21.76
C PRO A 226 1.28 4.40 -20.89
N ASP A 227 2.30 3.55 -20.71
CA ASP A 227 2.14 2.21 -20.14
C ASP A 227 2.92 2.04 -18.82
N PHE A 228 2.43 2.66 -17.75
CA PHE A 228 3.02 2.59 -16.41
C PHE A 228 1.99 2.98 -15.33
N PRO A 229 2.23 2.70 -14.03
CA PRO A 229 1.22 2.81 -12.97
C PRO A 229 0.42 4.12 -12.94
N ASN A 230 1.08 5.29 -12.98
CA ASN A 230 0.35 6.57 -12.94
C ASN A 230 -0.60 6.74 -14.15
N ALA A 231 -0.18 6.29 -15.33
CA ALA A 231 -1.02 6.36 -16.51
C ALA A 231 -2.23 5.40 -16.39
N TRP A 232 -1.99 4.17 -15.92
CA TRP A 232 -3.05 3.20 -15.68
C TRP A 232 -4.08 3.71 -14.68
N VAL A 233 -3.65 4.28 -13.54
CA VAL A 233 -4.57 4.86 -12.54
C VAL A 233 -5.50 5.88 -13.18
N ASN A 234 -4.93 6.86 -13.88
CA ASN A 234 -5.71 7.95 -14.47
C ASN A 234 -6.66 7.44 -15.58
N LEU A 235 -6.23 6.51 -16.44
CA LEU A 235 -7.10 5.94 -17.48
C LEU A 235 -8.24 5.10 -16.87
N MET A 236 -7.96 4.33 -15.83
CA MET A 236 -8.99 3.59 -15.10
C MET A 236 -9.98 4.53 -14.40
N ASP A 237 -9.49 5.59 -13.74
CA ASP A 237 -10.32 6.60 -13.08
C ASP A 237 -11.23 7.33 -14.09
N LEU A 238 -10.71 7.60 -15.29
CA LEU A 238 -11.47 8.19 -16.40
C LEU A 238 -12.43 7.21 -17.10
N GLY A 239 -12.48 5.94 -16.69
CA GLY A 239 -13.46 4.95 -17.14
C GLY A 239 -13.10 4.22 -18.44
N VAL A 240 -11.82 4.15 -18.80
CA VAL A 240 -11.37 3.42 -20.00
C VAL A 240 -11.49 1.91 -19.79
N ASP A 241 -12.32 1.21 -20.58
CA ASP A 241 -12.66 -0.19 -20.30
C ASP A 241 -11.50 -1.18 -20.52
N TYR A 242 -10.67 -0.93 -21.53
CA TYR A 242 -9.50 -1.73 -21.86
C TYR A 242 -8.21 -0.92 -21.69
N ILE A 243 -7.38 -1.32 -20.72
CA ILE A 243 -6.07 -0.72 -20.46
C ILE A 243 -5.03 -1.43 -21.32
N ASN A 244 -4.50 -0.72 -22.30
CA ASN A 244 -3.43 -1.20 -23.17
C ASN A 244 -2.13 -1.37 -22.38
N THR A 245 -1.43 -2.48 -22.63
CA THR A 245 -0.07 -2.67 -22.12
C THR A 245 0.75 -3.54 -23.08
N ASP A 246 2.03 -3.21 -23.18
CA ASP A 246 3.08 -4.07 -23.71
C ASP A 246 3.81 -4.82 -22.56
N HIS A 247 3.47 -4.52 -21.30
CA HIS A 247 4.08 -5.04 -20.07
C HIS A 247 3.10 -5.91 -19.26
N ILE A 248 2.68 -7.05 -19.82
CA ILE A 248 1.68 -7.96 -19.23
C ILE A 248 1.94 -8.29 -17.75
N PRO A 249 3.16 -8.68 -17.33
CA PRO A 249 3.41 -9.05 -15.92
C PRO A 249 3.17 -7.87 -14.96
N ASP A 250 3.53 -6.67 -15.38
CA ASP A 250 3.46 -5.47 -14.54
C ASP A 250 2.03 -4.98 -14.37
N LEU A 251 1.25 -4.87 -15.46
CA LEU A 251 -0.16 -4.52 -15.37
C LEU A 251 -0.95 -5.58 -14.59
N LYS A 252 -0.64 -6.88 -14.79
CA LYS A 252 -1.25 -7.96 -14.00
C LYS A 252 -0.98 -7.80 -12.51
N LYS A 253 0.27 -7.55 -12.14
CA LYS A 253 0.67 -7.33 -10.73
C LYS A 253 -0.07 -6.11 -10.17
N PHE A 254 -0.13 -5.03 -10.94
CA PHE A 254 -0.77 -3.78 -10.55
C PHE A 254 -2.28 -3.94 -10.29
N ILE A 255 -3.04 -4.46 -11.26
CA ILE A 255 -4.50 -4.64 -11.13
C ILE A 255 -4.84 -5.55 -9.93
N ASN A 256 -4.13 -6.66 -9.75
CA ASN A 256 -4.38 -7.57 -8.63
C ASN A 256 -4.04 -6.97 -7.26
N ALA A 257 -3.17 -5.96 -7.21
CA ALA A 257 -2.79 -5.30 -5.96
C ALA A 257 -3.79 -4.22 -5.53
N ILE A 258 -4.59 -3.67 -6.45
CA ILE A 258 -5.55 -2.57 -6.18
C ILE A 258 -6.37 -2.81 -4.90
N PRO A 259 -7.03 -3.97 -4.68
CA PRO A 259 -7.88 -4.16 -3.50
C PRO A 259 -7.13 -4.10 -2.16
N LYS A 260 -5.85 -4.51 -2.12
CA LYS A 260 -5.01 -4.45 -0.92
C LYS A 260 -4.35 -3.09 -0.72
N ASN A 261 -4.16 -2.36 -1.81
CA ASN A 261 -3.45 -1.10 -1.84
C ASN A 261 -4.37 0.12 -1.71
N PHE A 262 -5.69 -0.09 -1.72
CA PHE A 262 -6.69 0.96 -1.48
C PHE A 262 -7.34 0.80 -0.11
N TYR A 263 -7.57 1.92 0.58
CA TYR A 263 -8.38 1.95 1.79
C TYR A 263 -9.18 3.24 1.90
N LYS A 264 -10.45 3.10 2.29
CA LYS A 264 -11.32 4.21 2.66
C LYS A 264 -11.71 4.08 4.12
N ASN A 265 -11.26 5.03 4.92
CA ASN A 265 -11.68 5.10 6.31
C ASN A 265 -13.12 5.60 6.39
N THR A 266 -13.92 4.93 7.22
CA THR A 266 -15.32 5.28 7.48
C THR A 266 -15.51 5.91 8.86
N LYS A 267 -14.47 5.92 9.70
CA LYS A 267 -14.51 6.42 11.08
C LYS A 267 -13.42 7.48 11.26
N GLU A 268 -13.80 8.74 11.11
CA GLU A 268 -12.95 9.87 11.48
C GLU A 268 -12.84 9.94 13.00
N TYR A 269 -11.67 10.31 13.51
CA TYR A 269 -11.49 10.62 14.92
C TYR A 269 -10.88 12.02 15.10
N ALA A 270 -11.20 12.65 16.24
CA ALA A 270 -10.74 13.99 16.56
C ALA A 270 -9.34 13.97 17.21
N THR A 271 -8.44 14.79 16.69
CA THR A 271 -7.10 14.97 17.27
C THR A 271 -7.14 15.90 18.49
N TYR A 272 -6.26 15.63 19.44
CA TYR A 272 -5.95 16.53 20.54
C TYR A 272 -5.22 17.78 20.05
N THR A 273 -5.68 18.96 20.48
CA THR A 273 -5.02 20.24 20.23
C THR A 273 -4.31 20.70 21.51
N PRO A 274 -2.97 20.63 21.58
CA PRO A 274 -2.25 21.05 22.77
C PRO A 274 -2.23 22.57 22.94
N THR A 275 -2.00 23.04 24.17
CA THR A 275 -1.79 24.46 24.48
C THR A 275 -0.40 24.97 24.09
N TYR A 276 0.56 24.05 23.88
CA TYR A 276 1.97 24.32 23.55
C TYR A 276 2.74 25.11 24.62
N GLN A 277 2.23 25.22 25.84
CA GLN A 277 2.86 26.06 26.87
C GLN A 277 4.27 25.61 27.27
N SER A 278 4.52 24.30 27.23
CA SER A 278 5.81 23.71 27.60
C SER A 278 6.61 23.19 26.40
N ASP A 279 6.09 23.36 25.18
CA ASP A 279 6.69 22.79 23.99
C ASP A 279 7.93 23.57 23.56
N GLY A 280 9.05 22.86 23.40
CA GLY A 280 10.32 23.42 22.93
C GLY A 280 11.00 24.39 23.90
N ILE A 281 10.61 24.40 25.17
CA ILE A 281 11.35 25.11 26.23
C ILE A 281 12.52 24.24 26.71
N GLU A 282 13.65 24.86 27.03
CA GLU A 282 14.77 24.15 27.66
C GLU A 282 14.46 23.97 29.16
N LYS A 283 14.25 22.73 29.58
CA LYS A 283 13.91 22.39 30.97
C LYS A 283 14.19 20.93 31.21
N LYS A 284 14.83 20.60 32.34
CA LYS A 284 14.97 19.21 32.79
C LYS A 284 13.60 18.53 32.88
N VAL A 285 13.42 17.43 32.16
CA VAL A 285 12.18 16.66 32.21
C VAL A 285 12.19 15.67 33.36
N LYS A 286 10.98 15.34 33.81
CA LYS A 286 10.75 14.28 34.79
C LYS A 286 10.34 12.99 34.12
N ASN A 287 9.65 13.07 32.98
CA ASN A 287 9.15 11.88 32.28
C ASN A 287 9.52 11.93 30.81
N VAL A 288 9.73 10.76 30.21
CA VAL A 288 9.85 10.57 28.77
C VAL A 288 8.88 9.48 28.34
N ILE A 289 8.14 9.75 27.27
CA ILE A 289 7.30 8.76 26.57
C ILE A 289 7.84 8.64 25.15
N LEU A 290 8.40 7.49 24.83
CA LEU A 290 8.89 7.12 23.50
C LEU A 290 7.84 6.23 22.82
N LEU A 291 7.30 6.66 21.69
CA LEU A 291 6.34 5.89 20.90
C LEU A 291 6.98 5.48 19.57
N ILE A 292 6.95 4.18 19.27
CA ILE A 292 7.59 3.57 18.11
C ILE A 292 6.51 2.91 17.24
N PRO A 293 6.11 3.52 16.12
CA PRO A 293 5.34 2.83 15.10
C PRO A 293 6.33 2.07 14.20
N ASP A 294 6.42 0.77 14.38
CA ASP A 294 7.38 -0.09 13.66
C ASP A 294 7.19 0.05 12.13
N GLY A 295 8.27 0.09 11.37
CA GLY A 295 8.23 0.15 9.90
C GLY A 295 7.62 1.43 9.30
N THR A 296 7.51 2.51 10.09
CA THR A 296 6.79 3.73 9.71
C THR A 296 7.72 4.91 9.43
N SER A 297 7.61 5.47 8.22
CA SER A 297 8.15 6.79 7.86
C SER A 297 7.05 7.69 7.28
N LEU A 298 7.42 8.82 6.66
CA LEU A 298 6.50 9.85 6.20
C LEU A 298 5.38 9.33 5.26
N PRO A 299 5.64 8.42 4.28
CA PRO A 299 4.57 7.91 3.42
C PRO A 299 3.44 7.21 4.19
N GLN A 300 3.79 6.40 5.20
CA GLN A 300 2.85 5.69 6.06
C GLN A 300 2.01 6.69 6.88
N TYR A 301 2.65 7.70 7.49
CA TYR A 301 1.93 8.77 8.17
C TYR A 301 0.99 9.54 7.24
N TYR A 302 1.43 9.85 6.03
CA TYR A 302 0.61 10.61 5.08
C TYR A 302 -0.59 9.78 4.57
N ALA A 303 -0.46 8.45 4.49
CA ALA A 303 -1.58 7.56 4.23
C ALA A 303 -2.64 7.64 5.35
N ALA A 304 -2.22 7.54 6.61
CA ALA A 304 -3.13 7.67 7.75
C ALA A 304 -3.73 9.07 7.87
N PHE A 305 -2.94 10.12 7.61
CA PHE A 305 -3.40 11.51 7.56
C PHE A 305 -4.48 11.71 6.50
N THR A 306 -4.30 11.11 5.33
CA THR A 306 -5.30 11.18 4.25
C THR A 306 -6.57 10.45 4.64
N ALA A 307 -6.44 9.25 5.19
CA ALA A 307 -7.56 8.46 5.66
C ALA A 307 -8.33 9.13 6.82
N ASN A 308 -7.65 9.86 7.70
CA ASN A 308 -8.28 10.66 8.76
C ASN A 308 -8.53 12.13 8.35
N LYS A 309 -8.72 12.36 7.04
CA LYS A 309 -9.20 13.62 6.47
C LYS A 309 -8.38 14.86 6.80
N GLY A 310 -7.06 14.70 6.74
CA GLY A 310 -6.11 15.78 6.94
C GLY A 310 -5.82 16.08 8.41
N LYS A 311 -5.94 15.08 9.30
CA LYS A 311 -5.68 15.23 10.74
C LYS A 311 -4.94 14.03 11.30
N LEU A 312 -3.87 14.25 12.07
CA LEU A 312 -3.23 13.28 12.95
C LEU A 312 -2.69 14.00 14.19
N ASN A 313 -2.67 13.33 15.35
CA ASN A 313 -2.09 13.89 16.58
C ASN A 313 -0.59 14.15 16.40
N VAL A 314 0.12 13.21 15.78
CA VAL A 314 1.56 13.35 15.53
C VAL A 314 1.91 14.61 14.71
N PHE A 315 1.04 15.01 13.77
CA PHE A 315 1.23 16.23 12.98
C PHE A 315 0.88 17.53 13.72
N ASN A 316 0.34 17.45 14.94
CA ASN A 316 0.21 18.60 15.84
C ASN A 316 1.50 18.84 16.66
N MET A 317 2.54 18.01 16.52
CA MET A 317 3.86 18.25 17.14
C MET A 317 4.68 19.25 16.31
N LYS A 318 5.23 20.30 16.94
CA LYS A 318 5.97 21.36 16.22
C LYS A 318 7.42 21.01 15.89
N SER A 319 8.03 20.12 16.68
CA SER A 319 9.41 19.70 16.48
C SER A 319 9.44 18.46 15.61
N THR A 320 10.05 18.58 14.41
CA THR A 320 10.11 17.51 13.41
C THR A 320 11.54 17.30 12.92
N GLY A 321 11.91 16.04 12.70
CA GLY A 321 13.23 15.63 12.26
C GLY A 321 13.21 14.32 11.50
N LEU A 322 14.40 13.83 11.15
CA LEU A 322 14.62 12.56 10.46
C LEU A 322 15.73 11.79 11.17
N SER A 323 15.50 10.50 11.41
CA SER A 323 16.45 9.58 12.03
C SER A 323 16.95 8.58 11.01
N LYS A 324 18.27 8.51 10.80
CA LYS A 324 18.88 7.48 9.93
C LYS A 324 18.74 6.10 10.57
N THR A 325 18.49 5.08 9.75
CA THR A 325 18.04 3.77 10.24
C THR A 325 19.06 2.66 10.06
N ASN A 326 20.10 2.82 9.23
CA ASN A 326 21.05 1.74 8.93
C ASN A 326 21.68 1.13 10.19
N SER A 327 21.92 -0.19 10.17
CA SER A 327 22.64 -0.88 11.22
C SER A 327 24.16 -0.78 11.03
N SER A 328 24.95 -1.36 11.94
CA SER A 328 26.41 -1.32 11.86
C SER A 328 26.99 -2.17 10.72
N ASN A 329 26.23 -3.16 10.21
CA ASN A 329 26.70 -4.11 9.20
C ASN A 329 25.84 -4.15 7.94
N ALA A 330 24.75 -3.38 7.86
CA ALA A 330 23.86 -3.37 6.71
C ALA A 330 23.33 -1.97 6.39
N TYR A 331 23.07 -1.75 5.10
CA TYR A 331 22.41 -0.54 4.61
C TYR A 331 20.93 -0.48 5.03
N ILE A 332 20.29 -1.64 5.14
CA ILE A 332 18.92 -1.82 5.61
C ILE A 332 18.97 -2.57 6.95
N THR A 333 18.38 -1.95 7.96
CA THR A 333 18.30 -2.49 9.33
C THR A 333 17.13 -3.46 9.44
N ASP A 334 17.20 -4.41 10.37
CA ASP A 334 15.98 -4.97 10.97
C ASP A 334 15.62 -4.19 12.25
N SER A 335 14.50 -4.52 12.88
CA SER A 335 13.99 -3.80 14.06
C SER A 335 15.00 -3.77 15.21
N ALA A 336 15.70 -4.89 15.50
CA ALA A 336 16.60 -5.04 16.66
C ALA A 336 17.75 -4.00 16.73
N PRO A 337 18.64 -3.86 15.74
CA PRO A 337 19.61 -2.77 15.74
C PRO A 337 18.98 -1.37 15.66
N GLY A 338 17.76 -1.23 15.10
CA GLY A 338 17.01 0.02 15.04
C GLY A 338 16.67 0.53 16.45
N SER A 339 15.99 -0.28 17.25
CA SER A 339 15.61 0.05 18.63
C SER A 339 16.76 -0.08 19.63
N THR A 340 17.75 -0.96 19.43
CA THR A 340 18.98 -0.97 20.23
C THR A 340 19.67 0.40 20.21
N ALA A 341 19.69 1.07 19.04
CA ALA A 341 20.28 2.40 18.92
C ALA A 341 19.51 3.43 19.78
N PHE A 342 18.18 3.35 19.84
CA PHE A 342 17.34 4.20 20.70
C PHE A 342 17.55 3.89 22.20
N ALA A 343 17.71 2.61 22.55
CA ALA A 343 17.80 2.15 23.93
C ALA A 343 19.19 2.36 24.55
N THR A 344 20.26 2.38 23.75
CA THR A 344 21.65 2.31 24.25
C THR A 344 22.58 3.41 23.72
N GLY A 345 22.21 4.06 22.61
CA GLY A 345 23.04 5.02 21.89
C GLY A 345 24.18 4.39 21.08
N VAL A 346 24.12 3.08 20.80
CA VAL A 346 25.15 2.34 20.07
C VAL A 346 24.50 1.59 18.90
N LYS A 347 25.11 1.67 17.71
CA LYS A 347 24.70 0.82 16.58
C LYS A 347 25.23 -0.60 16.78
N THR A 348 24.40 -1.58 16.41
CA THR A 348 24.78 -2.99 16.45
C THR A 348 24.45 -3.71 15.13
N LYS A 349 24.65 -5.02 15.07
CA LYS A 349 24.40 -5.83 13.86
C LYS A 349 22.92 -6.18 13.76
N ASN A 350 22.47 -6.49 12.54
CA ASN A 350 21.15 -7.11 12.40
C ASN A 350 21.03 -8.35 13.28
N THR A 351 19.83 -8.60 13.80
CA THR A 351 19.46 -9.63 14.81
C THR A 351 19.94 -9.41 16.24
N PHE A 352 20.81 -8.44 16.52
CA PHE A 352 21.37 -8.23 17.86
C PHE A 352 20.46 -7.35 18.70
N VAL A 353 20.13 -7.81 19.90
CA VAL A 353 19.19 -7.19 20.85
C VAL A 353 19.95 -6.68 22.07
N GLY A 354 19.96 -5.38 22.31
CA GLY A 354 20.55 -4.77 23.52
C GLY A 354 22.05 -5.01 23.73
N VAL A 355 22.79 -5.40 22.69
CA VAL A 355 24.23 -5.72 22.75
C VAL A 355 25.02 -4.95 21.69
N ASP A 356 26.32 -4.75 21.92
CA ASP A 356 27.21 -4.15 20.93
C ASP A 356 27.53 -5.12 19.76
N HIS A 357 28.29 -4.64 18.78
CA HIS A 357 28.69 -5.43 17.60
C HIS A 357 29.51 -6.71 17.91
N MET A 358 29.99 -6.87 19.15
CA MET A 358 30.70 -8.05 19.65
C MET A 358 29.80 -8.96 20.51
N GLY A 359 28.52 -8.62 20.71
CA GLY A 359 27.58 -9.37 21.53
C GLY A 359 27.69 -9.05 23.03
N LYS A 360 28.39 -7.97 23.41
CA LYS A 360 28.49 -7.56 24.81
C LYS A 360 27.26 -6.74 25.22
N ALA A 361 26.67 -7.08 26.37
CA ALA A 361 25.56 -6.35 26.96
C ALA A 361 25.85 -4.85 27.11
N LEU A 362 24.88 -4.03 26.71
CA LEU A 362 24.90 -2.57 26.81
C LEU A 362 23.91 -2.10 27.88
N ALA A 363 24.27 -1.07 28.64
CA ALA A 363 23.30 -0.44 29.54
C ALA A 363 22.19 0.24 28.74
N GLN A 364 20.94 -0.16 29.00
CA GLN A 364 19.75 0.38 28.34
C GLN A 364 19.17 1.55 29.17
N ILE A 365 18.31 2.38 28.57
CA ILE A 365 17.64 3.50 29.27
C ILE A 365 17.02 3.06 30.61
N PRO A 366 16.22 1.97 30.69
CA PRO A 366 15.68 1.49 31.97
C PRO A 366 16.71 1.23 33.06
N ASP A 367 17.88 0.69 32.74
CA ASP A 367 18.94 0.45 33.72
C ASP A 367 19.50 1.76 34.26
N ILE A 368 19.80 2.70 33.35
CA ILE A 368 20.42 3.99 33.67
C ILE A 368 19.50 4.83 34.56
N ILE A 369 18.20 4.90 34.24
CA ILE A 369 17.27 5.72 35.01
C ILE A 369 16.90 5.08 36.35
N ALA A 370 16.96 3.75 36.46
CA ALA A 370 16.70 3.04 37.71
C ALA A 370 17.71 3.44 38.80
N GLU A 371 18.97 3.71 38.44
CA GLU A 371 19.98 4.25 39.36
C GLU A 371 19.62 5.65 39.90
N LYS A 372 18.75 6.38 39.20
CA LYS A 372 18.21 7.68 39.63
C LYS A 372 16.89 7.55 40.41
N GLY A 373 16.43 6.33 40.66
CA GLY A 373 15.17 6.01 41.35
C GLY A 373 13.92 6.19 40.48
N MET A 374 14.08 6.35 39.16
CA MET A 374 12.97 6.37 38.21
C MET A 374 12.49 4.96 37.91
N THR A 375 11.31 4.84 37.32
CA THR A 375 10.70 3.55 36.92
C THR A 375 10.41 3.52 35.43
N SER A 376 10.37 2.33 34.83
CA SER A 376 10.06 2.17 33.40
C SER A 376 8.93 1.19 33.13
N GLY A 377 8.22 1.42 32.01
CA GLY A 377 7.23 0.50 31.47
C GLY A 377 7.36 0.37 29.95
N LEU A 378 7.17 -0.85 29.45
CA LEU A 378 7.28 -1.20 28.04
C LEU A 378 5.95 -1.82 27.58
N ILE A 379 5.41 -1.33 26.47
CA ILE A 379 4.16 -1.78 25.87
C ILE A 379 4.43 -2.12 24.41
N SER A 380 3.92 -3.24 23.93
CA SER A 380 4.00 -3.64 22.53
C SER A 380 2.67 -4.24 22.06
N THR A 381 2.26 -3.93 20.82
CA THR A 381 1.20 -4.69 20.11
C THR A 381 1.75 -5.92 19.38
N GLY A 382 2.98 -6.32 19.65
CA GLY A 382 3.66 -7.52 19.15
C GLY A 382 3.92 -8.52 20.27
N ASP A 383 4.74 -9.53 19.99
CA ASP A 383 5.25 -10.47 20.98
C ASP A 383 6.12 -9.70 22.00
N VAL A 384 5.96 -9.95 23.31
CA VAL A 384 6.77 -9.28 24.36
C VAL A 384 8.28 -9.53 24.26
N THR A 385 8.69 -10.53 23.49
CA THR A 385 10.08 -10.90 23.18
C THR A 385 10.53 -10.48 21.79
N ASP A 386 9.66 -9.85 21.00
CA ASP A 386 10.09 -9.26 19.74
C ASP A 386 11.15 -8.17 19.99
N ALA A 387 11.90 -7.85 18.95
CA ALA A 387 13.09 -7.03 19.04
C ALA A 387 12.87 -5.69 19.75
N THR A 388 11.84 -4.93 19.32
CA THR A 388 11.61 -3.56 19.80
C THR A 388 11.40 -3.46 21.31
N PRO A 389 10.51 -4.25 21.96
CA PRO A 389 10.44 -4.26 23.42
C PRO A 389 11.69 -4.88 24.06
N ALA A 390 12.25 -5.95 23.50
CA ALA A 390 13.40 -6.66 24.04
C ALA A 390 14.65 -5.78 24.15
N ASP A 391 14.86 -4.84 23.22
CA ASP A 391 15.98 -3.91 23.21
C ASP A 391 16.04 -2.95 24.41
N PHE A 392 14.97 -2.88 25.21
CA PHE A 392 14.91 -2.09 26.42
C PHE A 392 15.00 -2.91 27.72
N TYR A 393 15.12 -4.25 27.65
CA TYR A 393 15.24 -5.06 28.87
C TYR A 393 16.13 -6.31 28.78
N ALA A 394 16.52 -6.74 27.58
CA ALA A 394 17.22 -8.00 27.34
C ALA A 394 18.52 -7.82 26.55
N HIS A 395 19.37 -8.84 26.56
CA HIS A 395 20.63 -8.89 25.83
C HIS A 395 20.77 -10.21 25.08
N SER A 396 20.79 -10.18 23.75
CA SER A 396 20.92 -11.36 22.89
C SER A 396 21.63 -11.02 21.59
N ASP A 397 22.42 -11.94 21.03
CA ASP A 397 22.95 -11.82 19.66
C ASP A 397 21.96 -12.28 18.59
N ASN A 398 20.81 -12.80 18.99
CA ASN A 398 19.77 -13.29 18.10
C ASN A 398 18.37 -12.99 18.64
N ARG A 399 17.65 -12.11 17.94
CA ARG A 399 16.26 -11.70 18.23
C ARG A 399 15.25 -12.86 18.27
N ASN A 400 15.57 -14.00 17.67
CA ASN A 400 14.69 -15.17 17.68
C ASN A 400 14.82 -16.02 18.97
N SER A 401 15.66 -15.61 19.93
CA SER A 401 15.90 -16.36 21.17
C SER A 401 14.89 -16.00 22.26
N SER A 402 13.59 -16.20 22.01
CA SER A 402 12.50 -15.72 22.88
C SER A 402 12.61 -16.19 24.34
N GLU A 403 12.99 -17.45 24.59
CA GLU A 403 13.11 -17.95 25.97
C GLU A 403 14.24 -17.25 26.77
N PRO A 404 15.49 -17.19 26.26
CA PRO A 404 16.54 -16.36 26.86
C PRO A 404 16.17 -14.88 26.98
N ILE A 405 15.55 -14.29 25.96
CA ILE A 405 15.13 -12.89 25.97
C ILE A 405 14.14 -12.67 27.12
N LEU A 406 13.08 -13.47 27.21
CA LEU A 406 12.07 -13.32 28.26
C LEU A 406 12.65 -13.54 29.67
N LYS A 407 13.64 -14.43 29.79
CA LYS A 407 14.35 -14.70 31.04
C LYS A 407 15.07 -13.46 31.57
N ASP A 408 15.65 -12.64 30.69
CA ASP A 408 16.33 -11.40 31.08
C ASP A 408 15.38 -10.39 31.70
N PHE A 409 14.08 -10.42 31.35
CA PHE A 409 13.10 -9.58 32.03
C PHE A 409 13.13 -9.82 33.56
N ALA A 410 13.32 -11.06 34.03
CA ALA A 410 13.38 -11.36 35.45
C ALA A 410 14.51 -10.58 36.16
N ALA A 411 15.65 -10.40 35.50
CA ALA A 411 16.82 -9.68 36.02
C ALA A 411 16.82 -8.18 35.72
N SER A 412 16.06 -7.74 34.71
CA SER A 412 16.01 -6.35 34.26
C SER A 412 15.51 -5.38 35.35
N LYS A 413 15.79 -4.08 35.16
CA LYS A 413 15.25 -3.01 36.02
C LYS A 413 13.88 -2.51 35.58
N THR A 414 13.34 -3.04 34.49
CA THR A 414 12.03 -2.65 33.97
C THR A 414 10.91 -3.09 34.91
N LYS A 415 9.99 -2.17 35.22
CA LYS A 415 8.90 -2.42 36.16
C LYS A 415 7.73 -3.13 35.49
N ILE A 416 7.33 -2.67 34.30
CA ILE A 416 6.13 -3.14 33.60
C ILE A 416 6.52 -3.59 32.18
N LEU A 417 6.09 -4.78 31.78
CA LEU A 417 6.18 -5.28 30.40
C LEU A 417 4.80 -5.81 29.98
N ILE A 418 4.22 -5.24 28.93
CA ILE A 418 2.89 -5.59 28.43
C ILE A 418 2.99 -5.84 26.94
N GLY A 419 2.47 -6.97 26.47
CA GLY A 419 2.36 -7.25 25.05
C GLY A 419 1.72 -8.59 24.78
N GLY A 420 2.03 -9.14 23.61
CA GLY A 420 1.42 -10.33 23.07
C GLY A 420 2.09 -11.64 23.46
N PRO A 421 1.49 -12.76 23.02
CA PRO A 421 1.98 -14.11 23.28
C PRO A 421 3.41 -14.29 22.80
N THR A 422 4.15 -15.14 23.53
CA THR A 422 5.54 -15.45 23.22
C THR A 422 5.82 -16.94 23.37
N SER A 423 6.72 -17.46 22.53
CA SER A 423 7.27 -18.81 22.70
C SER A 423 8.22 -18.91 23.91
N GLY A 424 8.65 -17.78 24.48
CA GLY A 424 9.58 -17.71 25.60
C GLY A 424 8.99 -18.07 26.97
N LEU A 425 7.68 -18.25 27.10
CA LEU A 425 7.01 -18.50 28.40
C LEU A 425 7.16 -19.96 28.86
N SER A 426 8.39 -20.39 29.13
CA SER A 426 8.70 -21.72 29.65
C SER A 426 8.39 -21.85 31.16
N GLN A 427 8.32 -23.09 31.66
CA GLN A 427 8.16 -23.34 33.09
C GLN A 427 9.31 -22.77 33.93
N GLU A 428 10.53 -22.75 33.38
CA GLU A 428 11.68 -22.10 34.02
C GLU A 428 11.44 -20.60 34.17
N ASN A 429 11.00 -19.91 33.11
CA ASN A 429 10.74 -18.47 33.15
C ASN A 429 9.60 -18.13 34.11
N ILE A 430 8.52 -18.92 34.13
CA ILE A 430 7.42 -18.75 35.10
C ILE A 430 7.96 -18.88 36.54
N GLN A 431 8.85 -19.84 36.80
CA GLN A 431 9.44 -20.03 38.12
C GLN A 431 10.35 -18.85 38.51
N LYS A 432 11.19 -18.36 37.59
CA LYS A 432 12.02 -17.16 37.81
C LYS A 432 11.20 -15.91 38.09
N PHE A 433 10.06 -15.74 37.42
CA PHE A 433 9.17 -14.62 37.68
C PHE A 433 8.56 -14.68 39.08
N LYS A 434 8.18 -15.87 39.56
CA LYS A 434 7.74 -16.04 40.95
C LYS A 434 8.85 -15.69 41.95
N GLU A 435 10.07 -16.15 41.71
CA GLU A 435 11.24 -15.85 42.56
C GLU A 435 11.57 -14.35 42.58
N ALA A 436 11.48 -13.69 41.42
CA ALA A 436 11.67 -12.26 41.27
C ALA A 436 10.47 -11.41 41.72
N LYS A 437 9.38 -12.03 42.21
CA LYS A 437 8.13 -11.37 42.63
C LYS A 437 7.52 -10.51 41.52
N ILE A 438 7.51 -11.05 40.31
CA ILE A 438 6.86 -10.47 39.14
C ILE A 438 5.45 -11.06 39.04
N ASP A 439 4.46 -10.19 39.03
CA ASP A 439 3.06 -10.57 38.82
C ASP A 439 2.85 -10.83 37.32
N LEU A 440 2.45 -12.06 36.96
CA LEU A 440 2.17 -12.48 35.58
C LEU A 440 0.67 -12.53 35.33
N TYR A 441 0.21 -11.84 34.30
CA TYR A 441 -1.18 -11.85 33.82
C TYR A 441 -1.24 -12.29 32.35
N GLN A 442 -2.36 -12.91 31.97
CA GLN A 442 -2.63 -13.35 30.60
C GLN A 442 -3.75 -12.56 29.91
N ASP A 443 -4.26 -11.54 30.58
CA ASP A 443 -5.32 -10.64 30.10
C ASP A 443 -5.09 -9.27 30.74
N LEU A 444 -5.00 -8.23 29.91
CA LEU A 444 -4.81 -6.86 30.38
C LEU A 444 -5.94 -6.41 31.32
N LYS A 445 -7.18 -6.83 31.05
CA LYS A 445 -8.35 -6.43 31.85
C LYS A 445 -8.39 -7.08 33.23
N SER A 446 -7.65 -8.18 33.40
CA SER A 446 -7.53 -8.88 34.67
C SER A 446 -6.62 -8.18 35.67
N VAL A 447 -5.86 -7.15 35.26
CA VAL A 447 -4.95 -6.40 36.12
C VAL A 447 -5.74 -5.36 36.93
N PRO A 448 -5.98 -5.56 38.24
CA PRO A 448 -6.79 -4.62 39.02
C PRO A 448 -6.01 -3.33 39.31
N LYS A 449 -4.72 -3.47 39.61
CA LYS A 449 -3.76 -2.41 39.91
C LYS A 449 -2.35 -3.00 39.91
N ILE A 450 -1.38 -2.27 39.39
CA ILE A 450 0.03 -2.63 39.46
C ILE A 450 0.58 -2.28 40.84
N ASN A 451 1.07 -3.28 41.58
CA ASN A 451 1.69 -3.09 42.90
C ASN A 451 3.17 -3.51 42.91
N ASN A 452 3.51 -4.58 42.19
CA ASN A 452 4.89 -5.06 42.03
C ASN A 452 5.39 -4.82 40.60
N ARG A 453 6.50 -5.47 40.24
CA ARG A 453 6.86 -5.62 38.83
C ARG A 453 5.83 -6.51 38.15
N THR A 454 5.47 -6.20 36.91
CA THR A 454 4.33 -6.86 36.24
C THR A 454 4.68 -7.22 34.80
N LEU A 455 4.30 -8.43 34.41
CA LEU A 455 4.33 -8.95 33.05
C LEU A 455 2.90 -9.27 32.63
N VAL A 456 2.43 -8.71 31.51
CA VAL A 456 1.15 -9.04 30.89
C VAL A 456 1.41 -9.61 29.50
N ILE A 457 0.93 -10.83 29.27
CA ILE A 457 1.01 -11.54 27.98
C ILE A 457 -0.42 -11.78 27.49
N ASP A 458 -0.95 -10.86 26.70
CA ASP A 458 -2.34 -10.84 26.25
C ASP A 458 -2.44 -11.16 24.75
N PRO A 459 -3.12 -12.25 24.35
CA PRO A 459 -3.33 -12.59 22.94
C PRO A 459 -3.97 -11.47 22.10
N LEU A 460 -4.73 -10.57 22.72
CA LEU A 460 -5.37 -9.45 22.02
C LEU A 460 -4.34 -8.43 21.54
N ALA A 461 -3.18 -8.30 22.21
CA ALA A 461 -2.12 -7.35 21.85
C ALA A 461 -1.66 -7.53 20.40
N SER A 462 -1.37 -8.77 20.00
CA SER A 462 -0.86 -9.14 18.67
C SER A 462 -1.92 -9.26 17.59
N GLN A 463 -3.19 -8.99 17.90
CA GLN A 463 -4.22 -8.96 16.87
C GLN A 463 -4.14 -7.66 16.06
N ARG A 464 -4.52 -7.74 14.79
CA ARG A 464 -4.72 -6.55 13.97
C ARG A 464 -5.97 -5.80 14.42
N ILE A 465 -6.03 -4.50 14.18
CA ILE A 465 -7.23 -3.70 14.35
C ILE A 465 -8.37 -4.25 13.48
N THR A 466 -8.06 -4.62 12.23
CA THR A 466 -9.00 -5.28 11.31
C THR A 466 -9.44 -6.68 11.77
N SER A 467 -8.75 -7.28 12.73
CA SER A 467 -9.08 -8.58 13.32
C SER A 467 -9.69 -8.48 14.73
N GLY A 468 -9.98 -7.27 15.22
CA GLY A 468 -10.75 -7.07 16.45
C GLY A 468 -9.95 -6.71 17.71
N ARG A 469 -8.71 -6.22 17.60
CA ARG A 469 -7.92 -5.76 18.77
C ARG A 469 -8.63 -4.70 19.63
N GLY A 470 -9.47 -3.85 19.02
CA GLY A 470 -10.20 -2.80 19.73
C GLY A 470 -9.26 -1.75 20.34
N ASN A 471 -9.62 -1.19 21.50
CA ASN A 471 -8.87 -0.10 22.16
C ASN A 471 -7.70 -0.60 23.04
N TRP A 472 -7.21 -1.83 22.82
CA TRP A 472 -6.27 -2.50 23.71
C TRP A 472 -5.00 -1.67 23.97
N LEU A 473 -4.42 -1.04 22.94
CA LEU A 473 -3.21 -0.23 23.08
C LEU A 473 -3.44 1.00 23.97
N ALA A 474 -4.60 1.64 23.83
CA ALA A 474 -4.99 2.78 24.65
C ALA A 474 -5.26 2.39 26.13
N ASP A 475 -5.81 1.19 26.36
CA ASP A 475 -6.04 0.64 27.70
C ASP A 475 -4.70 0.27 28.37
N ALA A 476 -3.77 -0.32 27.62
CA ALA A 476 -2.42 -0.66 28.11
C ALA A 476 -1.63 0.60 28.48
N PHE A 477 -1.75 1.65 27.66
CA PHE A 477 -1.17 2.97 27.94
C PHE A 477 -1.71 3.54 29.26
N ASP A 478 -3.04 3.53 29.46
CA ASP A 478 -3.65 4.08 30.67
C ASP A 478 -3.25 3.30 31.92
N LEU A 479 -3.26 1.97 31.86
CA LEU A 479 -2.84 1.11 32.97
C LEU A 479 -1.40 1.45 33.40
N THR A 480 -0.48 1.52 32.43
CA THR A 480 0.93 1.79 32.67
C THR A 480 1.16 3.22 33.16
N LEU A 481 0.52 4.21 32.52
CA LEU A 481 0.65 5.62 32.92
C LEU A 481 0.10 5.86 34.33
N ASN A 482 -1.03 5.24 34.68
CA ASN A 482 -1.65 5.39 35.99
C ASN A 482 -0.77 4.87 37.14
N ASP A 483 0.09 3.89 36.88
CA ASP A 483 1.11 3.45 37.82
C ASP A 483 2.34 4.38 37.80
N LEU A 484 2.99 4.54 36.64
CA LEU A 484 4.29 5.21 36.54
C LEU A 484 4.25 6.69 36.95
N LYS A 485 3.14 7.40 36.71
CA LYS A 485 2.99 8.82 37.07
C LYS A 485 3.07 9.09 38.58
N ASN A 486 2.93 8.06 39.42
CA ASN A 486 3.04 8.19 40.87
C ASN A 486 4.50 8.27 41.34
N ASN A 487 5.47 7.86 40.52
CA ASN A 487 6.89 7.95 40.88
C ASN A 487 7.34 9.43 40.93
N LYS A 488 7.75 9.89 42.11
CA LYS A 488 8.17 11.27 42.32
C LYS A 488 9.51 11.62 41.65
N LYS A 489 10.35 10.62 41.36
CA LYS A 489 11.61 10.79 40.62
C LYS A 489 11.40 10.85 39.11
N GLY A 490 10.28 10.34 38.61
CA GLY A 490 9.94 10.32 37.19
C GLY A 490 9.92 8.93 36.58
N PHE A 491 9.67 8.85 35.28
CA PHE A 491 9.57 7.59 34.57
C PHE A 491 10.00 7.66 33.10
N PHE A 492 10.27 6.49 32.52
CA PHE A 492 10.37 6.26 31.08
C PHE A 492 9.29 5.29 30.63
N MET A 493 8.62 5.57 29.52
CA MET A 493 7.66 4.65 28.92
C MET A 493 7.99 4.48 27.44
N MET A 494 8.08 3.23 26.99
CA MET A 494 8.17 2.89 25.58
C MET A 494 6.88 2.20 25.15
N ILE A 495 6.30 2.65 24.04
CA ILE A 495 5.11 2.06 23.43
C ILE A 495 5.40 1.73 21.97
N GLU A 496 5.23 0.49 21.59
CA GLU A 496 5.37 0.03 20.21
C GLU A 496 4.00 -0.30 19.61
N ALA A 497 3.75 0.18 18.39
CA ALA A 497 2.78 -0.41 17.47
C ALA A 497 3.52 -1.25 16.43
N SER A 498 3.58 -2.57 16.62
CA SER A 498 4.35 -3.48 15.75
C SER A 498 3.62 -3.84 14.46
N GLN A 499 2.30 -3.83 14.48
CA GLN A 499 1.49 -4.29 13.35
C GLN A 499 1.46 -3.29 12.16
N THR A 500 1.98 -2.08 12.33
CA THR A 500 2.22 -1.13 11.23
C THR A 500 3.23 -1.69 10.25
N ASP A 501 4.33 -2.26 10.75
CA ASP A 501 5.34 -2.97 9.96
C ASP A 501 4.75 -4.18 9.24
N GLY A 502 3.92 -4.97 9.94
CA GLY A 502 3.15 -6.05 9.33
C GLY A 502 2.25 -5.61 8.16
N GLY A 503 1.74 -4.37 8.19
CA GLY A 503 1.01 -3.76 7.09
C GLY A 503 1.90 -3.46 5.88
N GLY A 504 3.14 -3.02 6.14
CA GLY A 504 4.20 -2.86 5.14
C GLY A 504 4.62 -4.18 4.51
N HIS A 505 5.01 -5.18 5.30
CA HIS A 505 5.42 -6.50 4.80
C HIS A 505 4.33 -7.22 3.99
N SER A 506 3.07 -7.05 4.38
CA SER A 506 1.94 -7.68 3.69
C SER A 506 1.43 -6.88 2.49
N ASN A 507 2.02 -5.71 2.21
CA ASN A 507 1.57 -4.75 1.19
C ASN A 507 0.07 -4.49 1.31
N ASN A 508 -0.38 -4.16 2.52
CA ASN A 508 -1.78 -3.98 2.85
C ASN A 508 -2.00 -2.59 3.49
N ILE A 509 -2.56 -1.68 2.70
CA ILE A 509 -2.78 -0.30 3.13
C ILE A 509 -3.84 -0.20 4.23
N GLU A 510 -4.85 -1.07 4.24
CA GLU A 510 -5.90 -1.07 5.26
C GLU A 510 -5.32 -1.43 6.62
N GLN A 511 -4.51 -2.50 6.68
CA GLN A 511 -3.81 -2.86 7.91
C GLN A 511 -2.91 -1.71 8.36
N LEU A 512 -2.00 -1.25 7.50
CA LEU A 512 -1.08 -0.16 7.83
C LEU A 512 -1.81 1.07 8.42
N VAL A 513 -2.84 1.56 7.72
CA VAL A 513 -3.56 2.76 8.11
C VAL A 513 -4.31 2.55 9.42
N THR A 514 -5.04 1.43 9.58
CA THR A 514 -5.84 1.20 10.79
C THR A 514 -4.96 1.03 12.03
N GLU A 515 -3.81 0.37 11.90
CA GLU A 515 -2.82 0.25 12.97
C GLU A 515 -2.23 1.62 13.36
N LEU A 516 -1.89 2.45 12.36
CA LEU A 516 -1.31 3.76 12.62
C LEU A 516 -2.31 4.74 13.21
N LEU A 517 -3.61 4.63 12.89
CA LEU A 517 -4.67 5.42 13.53
C LEU A 517 -4.89 5.02 15.00
N ASP A 518 -4.85 3.72 15.32
CA ASP A 518 -4.89 3.24 16.72
C ASP A 518 -3.69 3.75 17.52
N PHE A 519 -2.50 3.70 16.94
CA PHE A 519 -1.29 4.28 17.53
C PHE A 519 -1.40 5.79 17.74
N ASP A 520 -1.88 6.53 16.73
CA ASP A 520 -1.99 7.99 16.77
C ASP A 520 -3.02 8.46 17.81
N HIS A 521 -4.03 7.65 18.17
CA HIS A 521 -4.87 7.91 19.34
C HIS A 521 -4.04 7.97 20.64
N VAL A 522 -3.10 7.04 20.82
CA VAL A 522 -2.22 7.00 21.99
C VAL A 522 -1.21 8.13 21.99
N VAL A 523 -0.73 8.55 20.81
CA VAL A 523 0.06 9.79 20.65
C VAL A 523 -0.71 10.99 21.23
N GLY A 524 -1.99 11.13 20.90
CA GLY A 524 -2.85 12.19 21.46
C GLY A 524 -2.97 12.14 22.99
N LYS A 525 -3.08 10.94 23.58
CA LYS A 525 -3.12 10.75 25.03
C LYS A 525 -1.79 11.14 25.69
N ALA A 526 -0.67 10.75 25.08
CA ALA A 526 0.67 11.12 25.55
C ALA A 526 0.89 12.64 25.49
N MET A 527 0.51 13.29 24.38
CA MET A 527 0.56 14.74 24.24
C MET A 527 -0.28 15.46 25.29
N LYS A 528 -1.51 14.99 25.53
CA LYS A 528 -2.39 15.55 26.56
C LYS A 528 -1.74 15.49 27.95
N PHE A 529 -1.19 14.34 28.33
CA PHE A 529 -0.50 14.20 29.61
C PHE A 529 0.71 15.15 29.73
N ALA A 530 1.50 15.28 28.67
CA ALA A 530 2.65 16.17 28.64
C ALA A 530 2.26 17.65 28.71
N ASP A 531 1.17 18.03 28.04
CA ASP A 531 0.66 19.40 28.06
C ASP A 531 0.13 19.79 29.45
N GLU A 532 -0.56 18.86 30.12
CA GLU A 532 -1.11 19.07 31.46
C GLU A 532 -0.03 19.20 32.54
N ASN A 533 1.02 18.36 32.50
CA ASN A 533 2.04 18.33 33.55
C ASN A 533 3.28 19.19 33.27
N LYS A 534 3.55 19.55 32.01
CA LYS A 534 4.66 20.44 31.60
C LYS A 534 6.06 19.95 32.01
N GLU A 535 6.19 18.66 32.26
CA GLU A 535 7.41 17.98 32.74
C GLU A 535 7.73 16.71 31.94
N THR A 536 7.02 16.48 30.84
CA THR A 536 7.14 15.27 30.03
C THR A 536 7.56 15.62 28.61
N LEU A 537 8.56 14.91 28.11
CA LEU A 537 8.94 14.89 26.70
C LEU A 537 8.28 13.68 26.04
N VAL A 538 7.58 13.91 24.94
CA VAL A 538 6.98 12.87 24.08
C VAL A 538 7.76 12.83 22.79
N ILE A 539 8.19 11.63 22.38
CA ILE A 539 8.95 11.40 21.15
C ILE A 539 8.24 10.30 20.36
N VAL A 540 8.02 10.54 19.07
CA VAL A 540 7.50 9.55 18.12
C VAL A 540 8.55 9.33 17.05
N VAL A 541 9.00 8.09 16.87
CA VAL A 541 10.02 7.75 15.87
C VAL A 541 9.89 6.28 15.45
N GLY A 542 9.87 6.02 14.15
CA GLY A 542 9.97 4.66 13.60
C GLY A 542 11.40 4.14 13.67
N ASP A 543 11.57 2.84 13.88
CA ASP A 543 12.86 2.14 13.85
C ASP A 543 13.41 1.97 12.42
N HIS A 544 12.52 1.76 11.44
CA HIS A 544 12.78 1.79 9.99
C HIS A 544 11.54 2.13 9.17
N GLU A 545 11.66 2.10 7.83
CA GLU A 545 10.52 2.14 6.89
C GLU A 545 10.31 0.74 6.30
N THR A 546 9.05 0.36 6.07
CA THR A 546 8.71 -0.95 5.50
C THR A 546 7.78 -0.85 4.28
N GLY A 547 8.12 -1.62 3.25
CA GLY A 547 7.33 -1.80 2.03
C GLY A 547 7.65 -0.80 0.90
N GLY A 548 8.40 0.27 1.20
CA GLY A 548 8.70 1.33 0.25
C GLY A 548 7.43 1.92 -0.35
N LEU A 549 6.53 2.38 0.54
CA LEU A 549 5.19 2.85 0.18
C LEU A 549 5.26 4.15 -0.63
N THR A 550 4.58 4.17 -1.77
CA THR A 550 4.31 5.37 -2.58
C THR A 550 2.81 5.62 -2.60
N LEU A 551 2.38 6.88 -2.44
CA LEU A 551 0.96 7.24 -2.56
C LEU A 551 0.66 7.62 -4.01
N LEU A 552 -0.25 6.88 -4.64
CA LEU A 552 -0.64 7.08 -6.04
C LEU A 552 -1.82 8.03 -6.19
N ASP A 553 -2.77 7.98 -5.26
CA ASP A 553 -3.98 8.81 -5.27
C ASP A 553 -4.60 8.89 -3.87
N GLY A 554 -5.51 9.82 -3.65
CA GLY A 554 -6.17 9.99 -2.36
C GLY A 554 -7.16 11.16 -2.32
N SER A 555 -7.98 11.18 -1.27
CA SER A 555 -8.87 12.29 -0.97
C SER A 555 -8.89 12.61 0.51
N LEU A 556 -8.38 13.79 0.86
CA LEU A 556 -8.50 14.33 2.22
C LEU A 556 -9.96 14.56 2.61
N LYS A 557 -10.84 14.93 1.67
CA LYS A 557 -12.25 15.18 1.97
C LYS A 557 -12.98 13.87 2.28
N GLU A 558 -12.76 12.86 1.44
CA GLU A 558 -13.51 11.61 1.48
C GLU A 558 -12.83 10.52 2.35
N GLY A 559 -11.60 10.74 2.81
CA GLY A 559 -10.90 9.87 3.75
C GLY A 559 -10.39 8.56 3.15
N TRP A 560 -9.94 8.58 1.89
CA TRP A 560 -9.39 7.40 1.23
C TRP A 560 -8.01 7.64 0.63
N VAL A 561 -7.23 6.57 0.54
CA VAL A 561 -5.86 6.57 0.02
C VAL A 561 -5.65 5.34 -0.87
N PHE A 562 -4.91 5.53 -1.95
CA PHE A 562 -4.45 4.47 -2.83
C PHE A 562 -2.92 4.50 -2.90
N GLY A 563 -2.28 3.43 -2.43
CA GLY A 563 -0.84 3.28 -2.39
C GLY A 563 -0.28 2.31 -3.43
N ASN A 564 1.04 2.20 -3.47
CA ASN A 564 1.76 1.12 -4.13
C ASN A 564 3.05 0.83 -3.38
N PHE A 565 3.36 -0.46 -3.23
CA PHE A 565 4.53 -0.94 -2.50
C PHE A 565 5.59 -1.44 -3.50
N SER A 566 6.85 -1.09 -3.22
CA SER A 566 7.99 -1.45 -4.08
C SER A 566 8.65 -2.77 -3.64
N THR A 567 8.56 -3.09 -2.37
CA THR A 567 9.11 -4.31 -1.76
C THR A 567 8.11 -4.85 -0.73
N ASN A 568 8.35 -6.05 -0.21
CA ASN A 568 7.67 -6.61 0.96
C ASN A 568 8.63 -6.69 2.16
N ASP A 569 9.66 -5.85 2.18
CA ASP A 569 10.76 -5.83 3.15
C ASP A 569 11.04 -4.37 3.58
N HIS A 570 11.98 -4.18 4.48
CA HIS A 570 12.38 -2.87 4.96
C HIS A 570 13.10 -2.06 3.88
N THR A 571 13.13 -0.73 4.04
CA THR A 571 13.96 0.17 3.24
C THR A 571 14.85 1.05 4.12
N SER A 572 15.84 1.68 3.50
CA SER A 572 16.80 2.56 4.17
C SER A 572 16.31 4.00 4.31
N ILE A 573 15.03 4.27 4.06
CA ILE A 573 14.48 5.63 4.17
C ILE A 573 14.61 6.06 5.65
N PRO A 574 15.15 7.28 5.93
CA PRO A 574 15.15 7.79 7.29
C PRO A 574 13.73 7.83 7.88
N SER A 575 13.59 7.41 9.13
CA SER A 575 12.32 7.47 9.84
C SER A 575 12.01 8.90 10.25
N SER A 576 10.74 9.29 10.14
CA SER A 576 10.28 10.58 10.65
C SER A 576 10.34 10.62 12.17
N VAL A 577 10.79 11.75 12.71
CA VAL A 577 10.81 12.02 14.15
C VAL A 577 9.87 13.18 14.45
N PHE A 578 9.02 13.02 15.44
CA PHE A 578 8.16 14.07 15.97
C PHE A 578 8.34 14.16 17.48
N ALA A 579 8.39 15.37 18.03
CA ALA A 579 8.55 15.55 19.46
C ALA A 579 7.67 16.69 20.00
N TYR A 580 7.21 16.51 21.24
CA TYR A 580 6.38 17.47 21.97
C TYR A 580 6.80 17.60 23.44
N GLY A 581 6.77 18.82 23.97
CA GLY A 581 7.09 19.14 25.36
C GLY A 581 8.49 19.74 25.54
N PRO A 582 9.03 19.80 26.76
CA PRO A 582 10.33 20.41 27.00
C PRO A 582 11.47 19.68 26.27
N ASN A 583 12.41 20.46 25.73
CA ASN A 583 13.52 20.02 24.88
C ASN A 583 13.10 19.36 23.56
N SER A 584 11.84 19.46 23.13
CA SER A 584 11.39 18.86 21.86
C SER A 584 12.19 19.36 20.65
N LYS A 585 12.68 20.61 20.69
CA LYS A 585 13.50 21.22 19.62
C LYS A 585 14.80 20.47 19.33
N GLU A 586 15.31 19.71 20.29
CA GLU A 586 16.53 18.90 20.11
C GLU A 586 16.33 17.78 19.08
N PHE A 587 15.07 17.41 18.78
CA PHE A 587 14.72 16.35 17.83
C PHE A 587 14.44 16.89 16.41
N THR A 588 15.00 18.06 16.08
CA THR A 588 14.86 18.67 14.76
C THR A 588 16.09 18.42 13.88
N GLY A 589 15.89 18.37 12.56
CA GLY A 589 16.95 18.09 11.59
C GLY A 589 17.18 16.60 11.31
N LEU A 590 18.26 16.27 10.60
CA LEU A 590 18.66 14.90 10.25
C LEU A 590 19.79 14.45 11.17
N PHE A 591 19.64 13.29 11.83
CA PHE A 591 20.63 12.77 12.77
C PHE A 591 20.72 11.23 12.77
N GLU A 592 21.76 10.68 13.40
CA GLU A 592 21.87 9.23 13.61
C GLU A 592 20.84 8.74 14.64
N ASN A 593 20.22 7.57 14.43
CA ASN A 593 19.29 6.99 15.40
C ASN A 593 19.86 6.87 16.83
N THR A 594 21.18 6.68 16.97
CA THR A 594 21.87 6.68 18.28
C THR A 594 21.75 7.99 19.05
N GLU A 595 21.47 9.11 18.38
CA GLU A 595 21.29 10.40 19.06
C GLU A 595 19.98 10.49 19.84
N ILE A 596 18.95 9.68 19.51
CA ILE A 596 17.70 9.61 20.28
C ILE A 596 18.01 9.30 21.75
N PHE A 597 18.85 8.30 22.00
CA PHE A 597 19.32 7.94 23.34
C PHE A 597 19.99 9.13 24.05
N ASN A 598 20.96 9.77 23.38
CA ASN A 598 21.73 10.87 23.96
C ASN A 598 20.83 12.06 24.30
N LYS A 599 19.90 12.41 23.40
CA LYS A 599 18.93 13.50 23.60
C LYS A 599 17.96 13.19 24.75
N ILE A 600 17.52 11.94 24.90
CA ILE A 600 16.70 11.50 26.04
C ILE A 600 17.46 11.68 27.36
N LEU A 601 18.70 11.20 27.46
CA LEU A 601 19.50 11.34 28.68
C LEU A 601 19.80 12.82 29.01
N ALA A 602 20.11 13.62 27.99
CA ALA A 602 20.32 15.06 28.14
C ALA A 602 19.05 15.75 28.67
N ALA A 603 17.87 15.40 28.17
CA ALA A 603 16.60 15.95 28.66
C ALA A 603 16.35 15.63 30.15
N TYR A 604 16.75 14.45 30.62
CA TYR A 604 16.73 14.10 32.06
C TYR A 604 17.84 14.80 32.87
N GLY A 605 18.81 15.44 32.21
CA GLY A 605 20.02 15.95 32.85
C GLY A 605 20.90 14.84 33.42
N ILE A 606 21.01 13.72 32.71
CA ILE A 606 21.89 12.58 33.03
C ILE A 606 23.07 12.63 32.06
N GLN A 607 24.29 12.69 32.60
CA GLN A 607 25.53 12.49 31.84
C GLN A 607 25.96 11.02 31.99
N LYS A 608 26.37 10.40 30.89
CA LYS A 608 26.82 9.00 30.85
C LYS A 608 28.25 8.87 31.35
#